data_AF-A0A6B0WEC9-F1
#
_entry.id   AF-A0A6B0WEC9-F1
#
_cell.length_a   1.000
_cell.length_b   1.000
_cell.length_c   1.000
_cell.angle_alpha   90.00
_cell.angle_beta   90.00
_cell.angle_gamma   90.00
#
_symmetry.space_group_name_H-M   'P 1'
#
loop_
_entity.id
_entity.type
_entity.pdbx_description
1 polymer ?
#
loop_
_entity_poly.entity_id
_entity_poly.type
_entity_poly.pdbx_seq_one_letter_code
_entity_poly.pdbx_strand_id
1 'polypeptide(L)'
;MDFQVGIVGPYASNPEQVVERAASVLAAARGAGVPVYHVVHRGGPFEADSPDVEIHPGVAPVEGEQVIRKVRAGSFSTTGLDAMLREEGRDTLVLMGVATSGCVLSTLRWGADISYQLVVVKDGCDDGDEEVHRVLTEKVFPRQATVLTAAEFAGRLGG
;
A
#
# COMPACT_ATOMS: atom_id res chain seq x y z
N MET A 1 1.20 0.73 2.17
CA MET A 1 2.21 -0.22 2.68
C MET A 1 3.56 0.46 2.61
N ASP A 2 4.37 0.30 3.67
CA ASP A 2 5.77 0.74 3.73
C ASP A 2 6.00 2.23 3.44
N PHE A 3 5.03 3.09 3.74
CA PHE A 3 5.23 4.54 3.76
C PHE A 3 6.01 4.98 5.00
N GLN A 4 7.14 4.34 5.28
CA GLN A 4 8.03 4.70 6.38
C GLN A 4 9.05 5.73 5.89
N VAL A 5 9.52 6.61 6.78
CA VAL A 5 10.46 7.69 6.43
C VAL A 5 11.71 7.13 5.73
N GLY A 6 12.30 6.06 6.27
CA GLY A 6 13.47 5.39 5.70
C GLY A 6 13.21 4.55 4.45
N ILE A 7 11.96 4.45 4.00
CA ILE A 7 11.58 3.74 2.77
C ILE A 7 11.19 4.73 1.67
N VAL A 8 10.33 5.70 1.99
CA VAL A 8 9.81 6.65 0.99
C VAL A 8 10.95 7.45 0.37
N GLY A 9 11.88 7.97 1.16
CA GLY A 9 13.00 8.76 0.62
C GLY A 9 13.91 7.98 -0.34
N PRO A 10 14.44 6.80 0.04
CA PRO A 10 15.40 6.08 -0.79
C PRO A 10 14.81 5.26 -1.95
N TYR A 11 13.53 4.88 -1.88
CA TYR A 11 12.93 3.90 -2.81
C TYR A 11 11.78 4.43 -3.66
N ALA A 12 11.39 5.70 -3.49
CA ALA A 12 10.48 6.39 -4.40
C ALA A 12 11.27 7.27 -5.37
N SER A 13 10.86 7.32 -6.63
CA SER A 13 11.41 8.27 -7.62
C SER A 13 10.99 9.71 -7.31
N ASN A 14 9.78 9.89 -6.77
CA ASN A 14 9.22 11.18 -6.36
C ASN A 14 8.54 11.09 -4.98
N PRO A 15 9.34 11.11 -3.89
CA PRO A 15 8.87 10.95 -2.51
C PRO A 15 7.72 11.86 -2.11
N GLU A 16 7.78 13.15 -2.44
CA GLU A 16 6.75 14.12 -2.06
C GLU A 16 5.43 13.85 -2.78
N GLN A 17 5.50 13.59 -4.09
CA GLN A 17 4.32 13.34 -4.90
C GLN A 17 3.60 12.05 -4.50
N VAL A 18 4.32 10.95 -4.27
CA VAL A 18 3.68 9.68 -3.90
C VAL A 18 3.00 9.78 -2.53
N VAL A 19 3.59 10.52 -1.59
CA VAL A 19 2.97 10.79 -0.28
C VAL A 19 1.72 11.64 -0.43
N GLU A 20 1.75 12.71 -1.23
CA GLU A 20 0.58 13.55 -1.49
C GLU A 20 -0.58 12.74 -2.09
N ARG A 21 -0.28 11.90 -3.09
CA ARG A 21 -1.27 11.02 -3.73
C ARG A 21 -1.83 10.00 -2.77
N ALA A 22 -0.98 9.32 -2.01
CA ALA A 22 -1.42 8.38 -0.98
C ALA A 22 -2.30 9.05 0.08
N ALA A 23 -1.95 10.26 0.53
CA ALA A 23 -2.74 11.03 1.48
C ALA A 23 -4.15 11.35 0.94
N SER A 24 -4.26 11.72 -0.34
CA SER A 24 -5.57 11.99 -0.97
C SER A 24 -6.45 10.74 -1.05
N VAL A 25 -5.86 9.58 -1.32
CA VAL A 25 -6.58 8.29 -1.32
C VAL A 25 -7.03 7.92 0.09
N LEU A 26 -6.18 8.09 1.09
CA LEU A 26 -6.54 7.87 2.49
C LEU A 26 -7.70 8.80 2.91
N ALA A 27 -7.65 10.07 2.53
CA ALA A 27 -8.74 11.01 2.81
C ALA A 27 -10.06 10.58 2.16
N ALA A 28 -10.03 10.14 0.89
CA ALA A 28 -11.21 9.62 0.19
C ALA A 28 -11.76 8.35 0.86
N ALA A 29 -10.89 7.40 1.21
CA ALA A 29 -11.27 6.16 1.91
C ALA A 29 -11.92 6.46 3.26
N ARG A 30 -11.31 7.32 4.08
CA ARG A 30 -11.84 7.77 5.37
C ARG A 30 -13.21 8.44 5.22
N GLY A 31 -13.36 9.35 4.25
CA GLY A 31 -14.63 10.03 3.97
C GLY A 31 -15.76 9.09 3.57
N ALA A 32 -15.44 7.96 2.95
CA ALA A 32 -16.38 6.93 2.55
C ALA A 32 -16.56 5.80 3.60
N GLY A 33 -15.88 5.88 4.75
CA GLY A 33 -15.92 4.84 5.78
C GLY A 33 -15.25 3.53 5.38
N VAL A 34 -14.36 3.55 4.38
CA VAL A 34 -13.54 2.40 3.99
C VAL A 34 -12.44 2.20 5.05
N PRO A 35 -12.31 1.01 5.66
CA PRO A 35 -11.26 0.76 6.65
C PRO A 35 -9.85 0.90 6.06
N VAL A 36 -8.94 1.43 6.88
CA VAL A 36 -7.55 1.68 6.51
C VAL A 36 -6.62 0.86 7.40
N TYR A 37 -5.69 0.13 6.75
CA TYR A 37 -4.63 -0.61 7.42
C TYR A 37 -3.28 -0.11 6.93
N HIS A 38 -2.42 0.26 7.88
CA HIS A 38 -1.06 0.68 7.62
C HIS A 38 -0.14 -0.51 7.83
N VAL A 39 0.54 -0.96 6.77
CA VAL A 39 1.51 -2.04 6.90
C VAL A 39 2.92 -1.44 6.91
N VAL A 40 3.73 -1.80 7.91
CA VAL A 40 5.10 -1.31 8.11
C VAL A 40 6.10 -2.48 8.15
N HIS A 41 7.23 -2.32 7.47
CA HIS A 41 8.33 -3.28 7.48
C HIS A 41 9.25 -3.06 8.69
N ARG A 42 9.48 -4.13 9.45
CA ARG A 42 10.28 -4.18 10.69
C ARG A 42 11.27 -5.34 10.66
N GLY A 43 11.87 -5.60 9.50
CA GLY A 43 12.89 -6.63 9.30
C GLY A 43 14.21 -6.04 8.79
N GLY A 44 15.32 -6.74 9.03
CA GLY A 44 16.64 -6.36 8.56
C GLY A 44 17.04 -4.95 9.06
N PRO A 45 17.36 -4.01 8.15
CA PRO A 45 17.82 -2.68 8.55
C PRO A 45 16.77 -1.84 9.31
N PHE A 46 15.50 -2.27 9.32
CA PHE A 46 14.39 -1.59 9.99
C PHE A 46 13.95 -2.26 11.31
N GLU A 47 14.79 -3.13 11.88
CA GLU A 47 14.48 -3.80 13.17
C GLU A 47 14.59 -2.85 14.36
N ALA A 48 15.66 -2.05 14.40
CA ALA A 48 15.92 -1.10 15.48
C ALA A 48 14.91 0.06 15.44
N ASP A 49 14.44 0.49 16.62
CA ASP A 49 13.59 1.67 16.72
C ASP A 49 14.40 2.93 16.37
N SER A 50 13.94 3.65 15.35
CA SER A 50 14.51 4.90 14.89
C SER A 50 13.43 5.73 14.17
N PRO A 51 13.65 7.04 13.95
CA PRO A 51 12.72 7.84 13.15
C PRO A 51 12.48 7.28 11.74
N ASP A 52 13.43 6.52 11.19
CA ASP A 52 13.33 5.96 9.84
C ASP A 52 12.29 4.84 9.73
N VAL A 53 11.97 4.17 10.85
CA VAL A 53 10.96 3.10 10.85
C VAL A 53 9.55 3.63 11.12
N GLU A 54 9.40 4.91 11.42
CA GLU A 54 8.11 5.55 11.64
C GLU A 54 7.37 5.81 10.32
N ILE A 55 6.05 5.77 10.37
CA ILE A 55 5.20 6.11 9.23
C ILE A 55 5.41 7.59 8.89
N HIS A 56 5.55 7.88 7.59
CA HIS A 56 5.74 9.21 7.08
C HIS A 56 4.57 10.12 7.50
N PRO A 57 4.83 11.32 8.07
CA PRO A 57 3.78 12.17 8.66
C PRO A 57 2.63 12.52 7.70
N GLY A 58 2.92 12.66 6.40
CA GLY A 58 1.90 12.93 5.37
C GLY A 58 0.83 11.84 5.20
N VAL A 59 1.09 10.63 5.69
CA VAL A 59 0.13 9.50 5.67
C VAL A 59 -0.05 8.88 7.05
N ALA A 60 0.14 9.68 8.10
CA ALA A 60 0.02 9.20 9.48
C ALA A 60 -1.35 8.54 9.73
N PRO A 61 -1.38 7.44 10.51
CA PRO A 61 -2.63 6.84 10.95
C PRO A 61 -3.46 7.82 11.77
N VAL A 62 -4.78 7.71 11.66
CA VAL A 62 -5.74 8.38 12.57
C VAL A 62 -6.35 7.38 13.55
N GLU A 63 -7.10 7.87 14.54
CA GLU A 63 -7.76 7.03 15.53
C GLU A 63 -8.66 5.97 14.85
N GLY A 64 -8.51 4.72 15.29
CA GLY A 64 -9.23 3.56 14.74
C GLY A 64 -8.54 2.84 13.59
N GLU A 65 -7.50 3.41 12.98
CA GLU A 65 -6.73 2.75 11.92
C GLU A 65 -5.68 1.79 12.50
N GLN A 66 -5.55 0.62 11.90
CA GLN A 66 -4.64 -0.41 12.40
C GLN A 66 -3.25 -0.30 11.77
N VAL A 67 -2.22 -0.57 12.57
CA VAL A 67 -0.83 -0.68 12.10
C VAL A 67 -0.35 -2.13 12.22
N ILE A 68 0.03 -2.70 11.10
CA ILE A 68 0.43 -4.11 10.95
C ILE A 68 1.93 -4.15 10.67
N ARG A 69 2.66 -4.92 11.47
CA ARG A 69 4.10 -5.09 11.32
C ARG A 69 4.40 -6.36 10.52
N LYS A 70 5.25 -6.24 9.51
CA LYS A 70 5.75 -7.37 8.70
C LYS A 70 7.28 -7.37 8.68
N VAL A 71 7.90 -8.52 8.41
CA VAL A 71 9.37 -8.65 8.29
C VAL A 71 9.81 -9.19 6.92
N ARG A 72 8.88 -9.22 5.96
CA ARG A 72 9.09 -9.60 4.56
C ARG A 72 8.49 -8.55 3.62
N ALA A 73 8.74 -8.70 2.33
CA ALA A 73 8.27 -7.75 1.31
C ALA A 73 6.73 -7.67 1.30
N GLY A 74 6.06 -8.80 1.06
CA GLY A 74 4.60 -8.89 1.05
C GLY A 74 3.97 -8.85 2.45
N SER A 75 2.72 -8.41 2.48
CA SER A 75 2.00 -8.15 3.74
C SER A 75 1.39 -9.38 4.41
N PHE A 76 1.31 -10.53 3.72
CA PHE A 76 0.65 -11.74 4.25
C PHE A 76 1.60 -12.69 4.98
N SER A 77 2.79 -12.94 4.45
CA SER A 77 3.61 -14.10 4.83
C SER A 77 4.15 -14.10 6.26
N THR A 78 4.16 -12.95 6.93
CA THR A 78 4.72 -12.80 8.29
C THR A 78 3.79 -12.06 9.22
N THR A 79 2.50 -12.00 8.88
CA THR A 79 1.48 -11.28 9.63
C THR A 79 0.25 -12.16 9.81
N GLY A 80 -0.70 -11.69 10.63
CA GLY A 80 -2.05 -12.26 10.70
C GLY A 80 -3.05 -11.61 9.74
N LEU A 81 -2.57 -10.84 8.73
CA LEU A 81 -3.41 -9.96 7.91
C LEU A 81 -4.54 -10.70 7.20
N ASP A 82 -4.28 -11.86 6.60
CA ASP A 82 -5.32 -12.63 5.91
C ASP A 82 -6.41 -13.08 6.89
N ALA A 83 -6.04 -13.75 7.99
CA ALA A 83 -6.99 -14.21 8.99
C ALA A 83 -7.88 -13.08 9.52
N MET A 84 -7.26 -11.95 9.86
CA MET A 84 -7.96 -10.75 10.34
C MET A 84 -8.94 -10.18 9.31
N LEU A 85 -8.50 -9.98 8.07
CA LEU A 85 -9.36 -9.48 7.00
C LEU A 85 -10.55 -10.42 6.72
N ARG A 86 -10.33 -11.74 6.79
CA ARG A 86 -11.38 -12.75 6.61
C ARG A 86 -12.37 -12.76 7.76
N GLU A 87 -11.90 -12.65 9.00
CA GLU A 87 -12.77 -12.52 10.18
C GLU A 87 -13.66 -11.28 10.09
N GLU A 88 -13.16 -10.20 9.49
CA GLU A 88 -13.92 -8.98 9.22
C GLU A 88 -14.78 -9.04 7.94
N GLY A 89 -14.80 -10.17 7.24
CA GLY A 89 -15.59 -10.36 6.02
C GLY A 89 -15.11 -9.53 4.83
N ARG A 90 -13.82 -9.14 4.78
CA ARG A 90 -13.22 -8.38 3.68
C ARG A 90 -12.75 -9.33 2.59
N ASP A 91 -13.14 -9.05 1.34
CA ASP A 91 -12.74 -9.81 0.15
C ASP A 91 -12.05 -8.96 -0.92
N THR A 92 -12.04 -7.63 -0.74
CA THR A 92 -11.51 -6.66 -1.70
C THR A 92 -10.46 -5.79 -1.03
N LEU A 93 -9.29 -5.66 -1.65
CA LEU A 93 -8.17 -4.87 -1.14
C LEU A 93 -7.79 -3.77 -2.13
N VAL A 94 -7.66 -2.56 -1.60
CA VAL A 94 -7.09 -1.41 -2.31
C VAL A 94 -5.65 -1.23 -1.85
N LEU A 95 -4.71 -1.35 -2.79
CA LEU A 95 -3.28 -1.39 -2.52
C LEU A 95 -2.60 -0.09 -2.95
N MET A 96 -1.72 0.39 -2.08
CA MET A 96 -0.77 1.49 -2.28
C MET A 96 0.52 1.21 -1.52
N GLY A 97 1.66 1.72 -1.99
CA GLY A 97 2.91 1.61 -1.24
C GLY A 97 4.18 1.84 -2.04
N VAL A 98 5.30 1.83 -1.31
CA VAL A 98 6.65 1.98 -1.85
C VAL A 98 7.50 0.80 -1.35
N ALA A 99 8.23 0.06 -2.19
CA ALA A 99 8.29 0.18 -3.65
C ALA A 99 7.19 -0.64 -4.36
N THR A 100 6.84 -0.23 -5.58
CA THR A 100 5.84 -0.88 -6.46
C THR A 100 6.26 -2.32 -6.78
N SER A 101 7.53 -2.54 -7.12
CA SER A 101 8.13 -3.86 -7.38
C SER A 101 8.38 -4.67 -6.12
N GLY A 102 8.39 -4.03 -4.95
CA GLY A 102 8.62 -4.65 -3.66
C GLY A 102 7.31 -5.09 -3.01
N CYS A 103 6.85 -4.28 -2.04
CA CYS A 103 5.74 -4.65 -1.17
C CYS A 103 4.39 -4.74 -1.91
N VAL A 104 4.17 -3.87 -2.91
CA VAL A 104 2.92 -3.85 -3.68
C VAL A 104 2.81 -5.10 -4.55
N LEU A 105 3.81 -5.38 -5.40
CA LEU A 105 3.82 -6.58 -6.24
C LEU A 105 3.74 -7.86 -5.42
N SER A 106 4.51 -7.98 -4.33
CA SER A 106 4.50 -9.19 -3.48
C SER A 106 3.13 -9.42 -2.82
N THR A 107 2.49 -8.35 -2.32
CA THR A 107 1.16 -8.44 -1.71
C THR A 107 0.08 -8.73 -2.75
N LEU A 108 0.14 -8.10 -3.93
CA LEU A 108 -0.80 -8.32 -5.03
C LEU A 108 -0.79 -9.76 -5.51
N ARG A 109 0.40 -10.33 -5.75
CA ARG A 109 0.52 -11.71 -6.25
C ARG A 109 -0.07 -12.71 -5.28
N TRP A 110 0.32 -12.61 -4.01
CA TRP A 110 -0.23 -13.48 -2.97
C TRP A 110 -1.73 -13.27 -2.82
N GLY A 111 -2.20 -12.02 -2.73
CA GLY A 111 -3.62 -11.69 -2.57
C GLY A 111 -4.49 -12.30 -3.67
N ALA A 112 -4.00 -12.27 -4.92
CA ALA A 112 -4.67 -12.92 -6.04
C ALA A 112 -4.71 -14.45 -5.89
N ASP A 113 -3.60 -15.07 -5.48
CA ASP A 113 -3.52 -16.52 -5.27
C ASP A 113 -4.47 -17.02 -4.16
N ILE A 114 -4.74 -16.17 -3.16
CA ILE A 114 -5.70 -16.46 -2.08
C ILE A 114 -7.07 -15.81 -2.29
N SER A 115 -7.42 -15.45 -3.53
CA SER A 115 -8.78 -15.03 -3.95
C SER A 115 -9.29 -13.71 -3.35
N TYR A 116 -8.43 -12.71 -3.12
CA TYR A 116 -8.88 -11.33 -2.94
C TYR A 116 -9.18 -10.67 -4.30
N GLN A 117 -10.22 -9.84 -4.35
CA GLN A 117 -10.37 -8.84 -5.41
C GLN A 117 -9.39 -7.70 -5.15
N LEU A 118 -8.62 -7.31 -6.16
CA LEU A 118 -7.54 -6.35 -5.97
C LEU A 118 -7.77 -5.09 -6.79
N VAL A 119 -7.53 -3.96 -6.14
CA VAL A 119 -7.44 -2.64 -6.76
C VAL A 119 -6.06 -2.08 -6.43
N VAL A 120 -5.35 -1.55 -7.42
CA VAL A 120 -4.10 -0.82 -7.21
C VAL A 120 -4.33 0.64 -7.59
N VAL A 121 -4.05 1.55 -6.66
CA VAL A 121 -3.99 2.98 -6.97
C VAL A 121 -2.58 3.30 -7.43
N LYS A 122 -2.37 3.34 -8.74
CA LYS A 122 -1.01 3.33 -9.33
C LYS A 122 -0.20 4.56 -8.98
N ASP A 123 -0.81 5.75 -8.98
CA ASP A 123 -0.16 7.01 -8.59
C ASP A 123 -0.07 7.20 -7.07
N GLY A 124 -0.66 6.29 -6.28
CA GLY A 124 -0.36 6.12 -4.85
C GLY A 124 0.72 5.05 -4.59
N CYS A 125 1.38 4.57 -5.63
CA CYS A 125 2.55 3.70 -5.55
C CYS A 125 3.72 4.39 -6.24
N ASP A 126 4.94 4.02 -5.88
CA ASP A 126 6.13 4.49 -6.60
C ASP A 126 7.25 3.45 -6.50
N ASP A 127 8.27 3.58 -7.35
CA ASP A 127 9.48 2.77 -7.37
C ASP A 127 10.67 3.66 -7.70
N GLY A 128 11.88 3.26 -7.32
CA GLY A 128 13.10 4.00 -7.66
C GLY A 128 13.42 3.94 -9.15
N ASP A 129 12.83 2.99 -9.87
CA ASP A 129 12.90 2.83 -11.33
C ASP A 129 11.51 3.04 -11.96
N GLU A 130 11.35 4.16 -12.66
CA GLU A 130 10.10 4.55 -13.32
C GLU A 130 9.64 3.53 -14.38
N GLU A 131 10.56 2.88 -15.10
CA GLU A 131 10.20 1.88 -16.11
C GLU A 131 9.69 0.59 -15.45
N VAL A 132 10.28 0.19 -14.32
CA VAL A 132 9.77 -0.92 -13.51
C VAL A 132 8.36 -0.61 -13.01
N HIS A 133 8.14 0.58 -12.44
CA HIS A 133 6.82 1.03 -12.00
C HIS A 133 5.80 0.98 -13.15
N ARG A 134 6.16 1.53 -14.31
CA ARG A 134 5.30 1.58 -15.49
C ARG A 134 4.94 0.18 -16.00
N VAL A 135 5.93 -0.70 -16.17
CA VAL A 135 5.66 -2.08 -16.63
C VAL A 135 4.75 -2.81 -15.65
N LEU A 136 4.96 -2.65 -14.36
CA LEU A 136 4.14 -3.29 -13.35
C LEU A 136 2.69 -2.81 -13.40
N THR A 137 2.48 -1.50 -13.41
CA THR A 137 1.14 -0.90 -13.36
C THR A 137 0.37 -1.00 -14.68
N GLU A 138 1.05 -1.00 -15.83
CA GLU A 138 0.40 -1.04 -17.15
C GLU A 138 0.25 -2.45 -17.73
N LYS A 139 1.13 -3.40 -17.38
CA LYS A 139 1.18 -4.72 -18.04
C LYS A 139 1.00 -5.88 -17.10
N VAL A 140 1.49 -5.77 -15.87
CA VAL A 140 1.55 -6.89 -14.93
C VAL A 140 0.32 -6.92 -14.02
N PHE A 141 0.08 -5.85 -13.26
CA PHE A 141 -1.03 -5.73 -12.33
C PHE A 141 -2.41 -5.86 -12.98
N PRO A 142 -2.68 -5.30 -14.19
CA PRO A 142 -3.99 -5.43 -14.83
C PRO A 142 -4.45 -6.86 -15.11
N ARG A 143 -3.55 -7.85 -15.02
CA ARG A 143 -3.89 -9.26 -15.18
C ARG A 143 -4.56 -9.88 -13.95
N GLN A 144 -4.49 -9.20 -12.79
CA GLN A 144 -4.96 -9.71 -11.50
C GLN A 144 -5.68 -8.66 -10.64
N ALA A 145 -5.61 -7.38 -11.03
CA ALA A 145 -6.18 -6.27 -10.28
C ALA A 145 -6.79 -5.23 -11.21
N THR A 146 -7.79 -4.50 -10.73
CA THR A 146 -8.16 -3.21 -11.33
C THR A 146 -7.07 -2.20 -11.01
N VAL A 147 -6.49 -1.56 -12.02
CA VAL A 147 -5.50 -0.50 -11.82
C VAL A 147 -6.12 0.84 -12.17
N LEU A 148 -6.04 1.80 -11.25
CA LEU A 148 -6.65 3.12 -11.39
C LEU A 148 -5.80 4.20 -10.71
N THR A 149 -6.13 5.46 -10.94
CA THR A 149 -5.52 6.64 -10.32
C THR A 149 -6.24 7.05 -9.04
N ALA A 150 -5.61 7.87 -8.20
CA ALA A 150 -6.20 8.43 -6.99
C ALA A 150 -7.49 9.20 -7.28
N ALA A 151 -7.53 9.93 -8.40
CA ALA A 151 -8.71 10.65 -8.86
C ALA A 151 -9.85 9.70 -9.26
N GLU A 152 -9.55 8.63 -10.01
CA GLU A 152 -10.54 7.61 -10.36
C GLU A 152 -11.05 6.85 -9.13
N PHE A 153 -10.18 6.58 -8.15
CA PHE A 153 -10.57 5.96 -6.89
C PHE A 153 -11.59 6.82 -6.14
N ALA A 154 -11.27 8.10 -5.92
CA ALA A 154 -12.16 9.04 -5.23
C ALA A 154 -13.51 9.18 -5.96
N GLY A 155 -13.48 9.25 -7.29
CA GLY A 155 -14.69 9.31 -8.11
C GLY A 155 -15.60 8.09 -7.97
N ARG A 156 -15.05 6.90 -7.71
CA ARG A 156 -15.82 5.67 -7.49
C ARG A 156 -16.43 5.55 -6.10
N LEU A 157 -15.89 6.24 -5.09
CA LEU A 157 -16.42 6.24 -3.73
C LEU A 157 -17.53 7.28 -3.53
N GLY A 158 -17.55 8.33 -4.36
CA GLY A 158 -18.51 9.44 -4.26
C GLY A 158 -19.80 9.27 -5.09
N GLY A 159 -20.03 8.10 -5.70
CA GLY A 159 -21.25 7.76 -6.44
C GLY A 159 -22.09 6.71 -5.72
#